data_AF-A0AA38CSQ6-F1
#
_entry.id   AF-A0AA38CSQ6-F1
#
_cell.length_a   1.000
_cell.length_b   1.000
_cell.length_c   1.000
_cell.angle_alpha   90.00
_cell.angle_beta   90.00
_cell.angle_gamma   90.00
#
_symmetry.space_group_name_H-M   'P 1'
#
loop_
_entity.id
_entity.type
_entity.pdbx_description
1 polymer ?
#
loop_
_entity_poly.entity_id
_entity_poly.type
_entity_poly.pdbx_seq_one_letter_code
_entity_poly.pdbx_strand_id
1 'polypeptide(L)'
;LTKGIGLRADVRIDDRSYWLTRVASISASLAVPLVYARMFSIHNLLSQDFDGALPKPLPLSSEHIDNDGIFLLENGEDALIYAGKMPSPDLLQHLFGVQSVDDLPNP
;
A
#
# COMPACT_ATOMS: atom_id res chain seq x y z
N LEU A 1 -7.17 12.85 -7.57
CA LEU A 1 -6.65 14.23 -7.42
C LEU A 1 -7.29 14.98 -6.25
N THR A 2 -8.59 15.26 -6.23
CA THR A 2 -9.22 16.08 -5.17
C THR A 2 -9.10 15.52 -3.74
N LYS A 3 -8.93 14.20 -3.60
CA LYS A 3 -8.68 13.53 -2.31
C LYS A 3 -7.22 13.55 -1.85
N GLY A 4 -6.29 14.01 -2.69
CA GLY A 4 -4.85 13.99 -2.39
C GLY A 4 -4.42 15.12 -1.47
N ILE A 5 -3.26 14.97 -0.82
CA ILE A 5 -2.68 15.94 0.14
C ILE A 5 -2.56 17.34 -0.47
N GLY A 6 -2.21 17.45 -1.76
CA GLY A 6 -2.08 18.73 -2.44
C GLY A 6 -3.38 19.53 -2.57
N LEU A 7 -4.55 18.88 -2.60
CA LEU A 7 -5.83 19.52 -2.97
C LEU A 7 -6.94 19.37 -1.92
N ARG A 8 -6.86 18.43 -0.97
CA ARG A 8 -7.88 18.28 0.07
C ARG A 8 -7.84 19.47 1.05
N ALA A 9 -8.98 19.85 1.62
CA ALA A 9 -9.11 21.05 2.43
C ALA A 9 -8.47 20.94 3.83
N ASP A 10 -8.42 19.72 4.37
CA ASP A 10 -8.08 19.35 5.75
C ASP A 10 -6.62 18.89 5.91
N VAL A 11 -5.65 19.70 5.45
CA VAL A 11 -4.21 19.37 5.52
C VAL A 11 -3.46 20.43 6.28
N ARG A 12 -2.48 20.00 7.08
CA ARG A 12 -1.49 20.92 7.66
C ARG A 12 -0.74 21.62 6.52
N ILE A 13 -0.44 22.90 6.71
CA ILE A 13 0.21 23.72 5.68
C ILE A 13 1.58 23.13 5.30
N ASP A 14 2.31 22.58 6.28
CA ASP A 14 3.61 21.96 6.07
C ASP A 14 3.54 20.71 5.18
N ASP A 15 2.56 19.82 5.41
CA ASP A 15 2.40 18.61 4.58
C ASP A 15 2.02 19.00 3.14
N ARG A 16 1.19 20.03 2.97
CA ARG A 16 0.80 20.52 1.64
C ARG A 16 1.99 21.16 0.92
N SER A 17 2.78 21.98 1.61
CA SER A 17 3.96 22.62 1.01
C SER A 17 5.00 21.57 0.60
N TYR A 18 5.25 20.58 1.46
CA TYR A 18 6.10 19.43 1.15
C TYR A 18 5.63 18.71 -0.11
N TRP A 19 4.35 18.33 -0.19
CA TRP A 19 3.81 17.61 -1.34
C TRP A 19 3.95 18.40 -2.65
N LEU A 20 3.66 19.72 -2.62
CA LEU A 20 3.80 20.58 -3.81
C LEU A 20 5.25 20.67 -4.28
N THR A 21 6.19 20.85 -3.35
CA THR A 21 7.62 20.87 -3.67
C THR A 21 8.09 19.53 -4.24
N ARG A 22 7.67 18.41 -3.63
CA ARG A 22 8.02 17.05 -4.08
C ARG A 22 7.54 16.82 -5.51
N VAL A 23 6.26 17.03 -5.78
CA VAL A 23 5.67 16.80 -7.11
C VAL A 23 6.30 17.69 -8.17
N ALA A 24 6.66 18.93 -7.84
CA ALA A 24 7.34 19.84 -8.77
C ALA A 24 8.78 19.41 -9.10
N SER A 25 9.42 18.61 -8.24
CA SER A 25 10.83 18.18 -8.36
C SER A 25 11.05 16.82 -9.00
N ILE A 26 10.02 15.99 -9.16
CA ILE A 26 10.15 14.63 -9.69
C ILE A 26 9.59 14.50 -11.11
N SER A 27 9.97 13.44 -11.81
CA SER A 27 9.44 13.16 -13.14
C SER A 27 7.97 12.77 -13.09
N ALA A 28 7.26 12.98 -14.20
CA ALA A 28 5.84 12.63 -14.32
C ALA A 28 5.58 11.16 -13.95
N SER A 29 6.44 10.23 -14.37
CA SER A 29 6.33 8.80 -14.07
C SER A 29 6.38 8.50 -12.57
N LEU A 30 7.21 9.23 -11.82
CA LEU A 30 7.32 9.08 -10.37
C LEU A 30 6.19 9.82 -9.62
N ALA A 31 5.57 10.82 -10.24
CA ALA A 31 4.44 11.54 -9.65
C ALA A 31 3.11 10.79 -9.76
N VAL A 32 2.99 9.80 -10.65
CA VAL A 32 1.73 9.03 -10.80
C VAL A 32 1.29 8.37 -9.48
N PRO A 33 2.15 7.62 -8.75
CA PRO A 33 1.76 7.01 -7.48
C PRO A 33 1.39 8.02 -6.39
N LEU A 34 2.00 9.22 -6.38
CA LEU A 34 1.68 10.30 -5.44
C LEU A 34 0.24 10.80 -5.59
N VAL A 35 -0.35 10.62 -6.77
CA VAL A 35 -1.73 11.01 -7.09
C VAL A 35 -2.68 9.83 -6.96
N TYR A 36 -2.23 8.63 -7.35
CA TYR A 36 -3.00 7.41 -7.36
C TYR A 36 -2.13 6.24 -6.94
N ALA A 37 -2.29 5.83 -5.67
CA ALA A 37 -1.57 4.71 -5.08
C ALA A 37 -1.78 3.41 -5.86
N ARG A 38 -0.88 2.45 -5.64
CA ARG A 38 -0.99 1.09 -6.19
C ARG A 38 -1.22 0.11 -5.05
N MET A 39 -2.22 -0.75 -5.22
CA MET A 39 -2.52 -1.84 -4.29
C MET A 39 -2.09 -3.17 -4.92
N PHE A 40 -1.38 -4.01 -4.18
CA PHE A 40 -0.91 -5.31 -4.63
C PHE A 40 -1.39 -6.39 -3.67
N SER A 41 -1.87 -7.52 -4.19
CA SER A 41 -2.08 -8.73 -3.38
C SER A 41 -0.73 -9.42 -3.21
N ILE A 42 -0.19 -9.39 -1.99
CA ILE A 42 1.08 -10.04 -1.67
C ILE A 42 0.90 -11.50 -1.23
N HIS A 43 -0.29 -11.86 -0.75
CA HIS A 43 -0.63 -13.24 -0.42
C HIS A 43 -0.60 -14.16 -1.64
N ASN A 44 -0.91 -13.63 -2.84
CA ASN A 44 -0.83 -14.39 -4.10
C ASN A 44 0.60 -14.59 -4.62
N LEU A 45 1.60 -13.90 -4.04
CA LEU A 45 3.00 -14.06 -4.42
C LEU A 45 3.63 -15.32 -3.84
N LEU A 46 3.08 -15.84 -2.76
CA LEU A 46 3.55 -17.09 -2.14
C LEU A 46 3.05 -18.33 -2.88
N SER A 47 1.98 -18.20 -3.68
CA SER A 47 1.35 -19.32 -4.39
C SER A 47 1.80 -19.45 -5.85
N GLN A 48 2.49 -18.44 -6.40
CA GLN A 48 3.01 -18.45 -7.77
C GLN A 48 4.54 -18.47 -7.73
N ASP A 49 5.17 -19.13 -8.72
CA ASP A 49 6.62 -19.04 -8.92
C ASP A 49 7.00 -17.59 -9.20
N PHE A 50 7.41 -16.87 -8.16
CA PHE A 50 7.76 -15.46 -8.23
C PHE A 50 9.03 -15.29 -9.05
N ASP A 51 8.89 -14.76 -10.27
CA ASP A 51 10.00 -14.50 -11.20
C ASP A 51 10.77 -13.21 -10.89
N GLY A 52 10.43 -12.53 -9.78
CA GLY A 52 10.98 -11.22 -9.41
C GLY A 52 10.12 -10.04 -9.85
N ALA A 53 9.07 -10.23 -10.65
CA ALA A 53 8.19 -9.17 -11.09
C ALA A 53 7.05 -8.91 -10.09
N LEU A 54 6.77 -7.62 -9.83
CA LEU A 54 5.62 -7.24 -9.03
C LEU A 54 4.30 -7.67 -9.71
N PRO A 55 3.30 -8.12 -8.93
CA PRO A 55 2.03 -8.51 -9.50
C PRO A 55 1.31 -7.29 -10.08
N LYS A 56 0.31 -7.53 -10.94
CA LYS A 56 -0.50 -6.44 -11.46
C LYS A 56 -1.24 -5.73 -10.30
N PRO A 57 -1.23 -4.39 -10.25
CA PRO A 57 -1.98 -3.66 -9.23
C PRO A 57 -3.48 -3.96 -9.30
N LEU A 58 -4.10 -4.12 -8.13
CA LEU A 58 -5.54 -4.19 -7.94
C LEU A 58 -6.17 -2.79 -8.03
N PRO A 59 -7.44 -2.69 -8.46
CA PRO A 59 -8.18 -1.43 -8.37
C PRO A 59 -8.29 -0.95 -6.92
N LEU A 60 -8.17 0.36 -6.69
CA LEU A 60 -8.30 0.97 -5.36
C LEU A 60 -9.77 1.03 -4.92
N SER A 61 -10.29 -0.11 -4.48
CA SER A 61 -11.64 -0.25 -3.94
C SER A 61 -11.64 -1.33 -2.88
N SER A 62 -12.35 -1.09 -1.78
CA SER A 62 -12.48 -2.05 -0.68
C SER A 62 -13.15 -3.37 -1.10
N GLU A 63 -13.84 -3.39 -2.24
CA GLU A 63 -14.42 -4.62 -2.80
C GLU A 63 -13.39 -5.68 -3.21
N HIS A 64 -12.13 -5.27 -3.42
CA HIS A 64 -11.02 -6.16 -3.77
C HIS A 64 -10.18 -6.58 -2.55
N ILE A 65 -10.67 -6.29 -1.33
CA ILE A 65 -10.00 -6.63 -0.07
C ILE A 65 -10.73 -7.81 0.56
N ASP A 66 -10.09 -8.97 0.50
CA ASP A 66 -10.57 -10.19 1.14
C ASP A 66 -10.19 -10.23 2.62
N ASN A 67 -11.00 -10.94 3.43
CA ASN A 67 -10.77 -11.04 4.87
C ASN A 67 -9.53 -11.87 5.23
N ASP A 68 -9.12 -12.79 4.39
CA ASP A 68 -7.96 -13.67 4.56
C ASP A 68 -6.72 -13.20 3.78
N GLY A 69 -6.87 -12.14 2.98
CA GLY A 69 -5.80 -11.59 2.17
C GLY A 69 -4.85 -10.67 2.93
N ILE A 70 -3.63 -10.57 2.42
CA ILE A 70 -2.64 -9.56 2.82
C ILE A 70 -2.27 -8.72 1.59
N PHE A 71 -2.28 -7.40 1.77
CA PHE A 71 -2.18 -6.42 0.69
C PHE A 71 -1.11 -5.36 0.98
N LEU A 72 -0.42 -4.93 -0.06
CA LEU A 72 0.53 -3.81 -0.02
C LEU A 72 -0.07 -2.62 -0.76
N LEU A 73 -0.27 -1.51 -0.07
CA LEU A 73 -0.66 -0.22 -0.65
C LEU A 73 0.55 0.71 -0.64
N GLU A 74 1.02 1.14 -1.80
CA GLU A 74 2.11 2.12 -1.88
C GLU A 74 1.69 3.35 -2.68
N ASN A 75 2.19 4.52 -2.29
CA ASN A 75 1.82 5.79 -2.90
C ASN A 75 3.02 6.54 -3.52
N GLY A 76 4.17 5.89 -3.70
CA GLY A 76 5.42 6.51 -4.16
C GLY A 76 6.25 7.21 -3.08
N GLU A 77 5.76 7.33 -1.85
CA GLU A 77 6.54 7.77 -0.67
C GLU A 77 6.50 6.71 0.43
N ASP A 78 5.30 6.27 0.77
CA ASP A 78 5.00 5.32 1.83
C ASP A 78 4.52 3.98 1.24
N ALA A 79 4.75 2.94 2.04
CA ALA A 79 4.23 1.60 1.82
C ALA A 79 3.48 1.15 3.08
N LEU A 80 2.21 0.80 2.92
CA LEU A 80 1.32 0.32 3.96
C LEU A 80 0.99 -1.14 3.68
N ILE A 81 1.14 -1.98 4.70
CA ILE A 81 0.73 -3.37 4.64
C ILE A 81 -0.59 -3.50 5.40
N TYR A 82 -1.60 -4.04 4.73
CA TYR A 82 -2.88 -4.36 5.33
C TYR A 82 -3.05 -5.88 5.39
N ALA A 83 -3.15 -6.41 6.60
CA ALA A 83 -3.61 -7.77 6.84
C ALA A 83 -5.14 -7.74 6.99
N GLY A 84 -5.83 -8.68 6.34
CA GLY A 84 -7.26 -8.87 6.49
C GLY A 84 -7.64 -9.22 7.94
N LYS A 85 -8.94 -9.43 8.18
CA LYS A 85 -9.45 -9.74 9.53
C LYS A 85 -9.10 -11.15 10.00
N MET A 86 -8.92 -12.09 9.08
CA MET A 86 -8.67 -13.51 9.36
C MET A 86 -7.65 -14.08 8.37
N PRO A 87 -6.42 -13.51 8.28
CA PRO A 87 -5.39 -14.05 7.41
C PRO A 87 -4.98 -15.44 7.87
N SER A 88 -4.58 -16.29 6.93
CA SER A 88 -4.03 -17.60 7.26
C SER A 88 -2.78 -17.45 8.14
N PRO A 89 -2.67 -18.19 9.26
CA PRO A 89 -1.45 -18.22 10.07
C PRO A 89 -0.21 -18.60 9.25
N ASP A 90 -0.36 -19.48 8.26
CA ASP A 90 0.73 -19.84 7.36
C ASP A 90 1.21 -18.62 6.57
N LEU A 91 0.29 -17.79 6.06
CA LEU A 91 0.66 -16.57 5.33
C LEU A 91 1.38 -15.56 6.24
N LEU A 92 0.90 -15.38 7.47
CA LEU A 92 1.55 -14.51 8.45
C LEU A 92 2.95 -15.01 8.82
N GLN A 93 3.09 -16.32 8.99
CA GLN A 93 4.35 -16.94 9.35
C GLN A 93 5.38 -16.80 8.21
N HIS A 94 4.94 -16.94 6.96
CA HIS A 94 5.83 -16.80 5.79
C HIS A 94 6.22 -15.33 5.53
N LEU A 95 5.31 -14.37 5.72
CA LEU A 95 5.57 -12.96 5.40
C LEU A 95 6.22 -12.20 6.56
N PHE A 96 5.81 -12.46 7.80
CA PHE A 96 6.18 -11.66 8.97
C PHE A 96 6.86 -12.48 10.08
N GLY A 97 6.89 -13.82 9.97
CA GLY A 97 7.49 -14.65 10.98
C GLY A 97 6.63 -14.87 12.22
N VAL A 98 5.35 -14.51 12.19
CA VAL A 98 4.42 -14.55 13.34
C VAL A 98 3.18 -15.40 13.04
N GLN A 99 2.46 -15.83 14.08
CA GLN A 99 1.29 -16.70 13.95
C GLN A 99 -0.05 -15.96 14.09
N SER A 100 -0.06 -14.77 14.70
CA SER A 100 -1.22 -13.89 14.77
C SER A 100 -0.87 -12.46 14.34
N VAL A 101 -1.88 -11.71 13.87
CA VAL A 101 -1.77 -10.26 13.63
C VAL A 101 -1.46 -9.52 14.93
N ASP A 102 -1.94 -10.03 16.08
CA ASP A 102 -1.70 -9.44 17.39
C ASP A 102 -0.22 -9.51 17.83
N ASP A 103 0.57 -10.39 17.20
CA ASP A 103 2.00 -10.53 17.46
C ASP A 103 2.84 -9.53 16.66
N LEU A 104 2.23 -8.77 15.74
CA LEU A 104 2.93 -7.75 14.98
C LEU A 104 3.33 -6.56 15.86
N PRO A 105 4.46 -5.88 15.55
CA PRO A 105 4.85 -4.69 16.27
C PRO A 105 3.74 -3.65 16.21
N ASN A 106 3.29 -3.17 17.37
CA ASN A 106 2.35 -2.06 17.41
C ASN A 106 3.09 -0.77 17.02
N PRO A 107 2.55 0.04 16.09
CA PRO A 107 3.15 1.30 15.67
C PRO A 107 3.15 2.38 16.77
#